data_AF-A0A6V2XUN9-F1
#
_entry.id   AF-A0A6V2XUN9-F1
#
_cell.length_a   1.000
_cell.length_b   1.000
_cell.length_c   1.000
_cell.angle_alpha   90.00
_cell.angle_beta   90.00
_cell.angle_gamma   90.00
#
_symmetry.space_group_name_H-M   'P 1'
#
loop_
_entity.id
_entity.type
_entity.pdbx_description
1 polymer ?
#
loop_
_entity_poly.entity_id
_entity_poly.type
_entity_poly.pdbx_seq_one_letter_code
_entity_poly.pdbx_strand_id
1 'polypeptide(L)'
;MFRQQASLVAKKREQVRQRLEAVRRDKANVDAELASKAAEVSQLPDQPVLRGEEFRKYAAELRGKTAQYKRMKAELGGLRAEWGTLSRTVSLLAGQDSSVTSQLSAVEAKRGVAGFAQTEEQLRQAEQLKAEVDSAKGKTLEEISQVVEEINRQIKDNKTRLAPQIKSLRTLRAQHGEIEAEYLEKKGVYDNIKAGFDSELTKLQADLDSAEKEAQQEESSCHYYDTLSAMERVKLQRIADEKEGRALRRAMPDGAVVTTYRELYERRIKEQEAQQRELRERQKALKENHVPNKEQMQLFRDLNKLLRCKVDLQKAARAEAADMAAAEQQESNVLSLGND
;
A
#
# COMPACT_ATOMS: atom_id res chain seq x y z
N MET A 1 38.09 48.42 73.99
CA MET A 1 38.13 46.94 73.96
C MET A 1 37.88 46.35 72.57
N PHE A 2 36.78 46.67 71.86
CA PHE A 2 36.45 46.03 70.56
C PHE A 2 37.41 46.31 69.39
N ARG A 3 38.07 47.48 69.32
CA ARG A 3 39.05 47.80 68.26
C ARG A 3 40.33 46.95 68.31
N GLN A 4 40.84 46.63 69.50
CA GLN A 4 42.04 45.79 69.65
C GLN A 4 41.76 44.32 69.33
N GLN A 5 40.60 43.79 69.76
CA GLN A 5 40.18 42.43 69.38
C GLN A 5 39.96 42.29 67.87
N ALA A 6 39.33 43.29 67.21
CA ALA A 6 39.18 43.30 65.76
C ALA A 6 40.53 43.31 65.02
N SER A 7 41.51 44.06 65.51
CA SER A 7 42.87 44.10 64.95
C SER A 7 43.61 42.76 65.09
N LEU A 8 43.45 42.06 66.22
CA LEU A 8 44.06 40.75 66.46
C LEU A 8 43.43 39.65 65.58
N VAL A 9 42.11 39.66 65.43
CA VAL A 9 41.40 38.74 64.53
C VAL A 9 41.76 39.02 63.07
N ALA A 10 41.88 40.29 62.66
CA ALA A 10 42.33 40.66 61.32
C ALA A 10 43.76 40.17 61.04
N LYS A 11 44.70 40.33 61.99
CA LYS A 11 46.07 39.78 61.87
C LYS A 11 46.10 38.26 61.77
N LYS A 12 45.29 37.54 62.58
CA LYS A 12 45.18 36.08 62.48
C LYS A 12 44.58 35.64 61.14
N ARG A 13 43.54 36.34 60.65
CA ARG A 13 42.95 36.08 59.33
C ARG A 13 43.97 36.26 58.21
N GLU A 14 44.79 37.32 58.31
CA GLU A 14 45.84 37.59 57.34
C GLU A 14 46.97 36.54 57.39
N GLN A 15 47.41 36.11 58.57
CA GLN A 15 48.38 35.01 58.70
C GLN A 15 47.86 33.69 58.14
N VAL A 16 46.60 33.35 58.39
CA VAL A 16 45.99 32.12 57.83
C VAL A 16 45.86 32.25 56.31
N ARG A 17 45.50 33.43 55.80
CA ARG A 17 45.45 33.71 54.35
C ARG A 17 46.82 33.54 53.69
N GLN A 18 47.88 34.07 54.29
CA GLN A 18 49.24 33.93 53.79
C GLN A 18 49.71 32.47 53.81
N ARG A 19 49.41 31.70 54.86
CA ARG A 19 49.70 30.26 54.90
C ARG A 19 48.93 29.48 53.84
N LEU A 20 47.66 29.83 53.62
CA LEU A 20 46.83 29.20 52.60
C LEU A 20 47.34 29.51 51.19
N GLU A 21 47.82 30.73 50.94
CA GLU A 21 48.47 31.08 49.67
C GLU A 21 49.81 30.36 49.49
N ALA A 22 50.62 30.20 50.53
CA ALA A 22 51.87 29.42 50.47
C ALA A 22 51.60 27.95 50.11
N VAL A 23 50.67 27.29 50.82
CA VAL A 23 50.30 25.89 50.54
C VAL A 23 49.69 25.74 49.14
N ARG A 24 48.93 26.73 48.65
CA ARG A 24 48.41 26.73 47.28
C ARG A 24 49.51 26.86 46.24
N ARG A 25 50.54 27.68 46.49
CA ARG A 25 51.72 27.77 45.61
C ARG A 25 52.49 26.46 45.61
N ASP A 26 52.73 25.87 46.78
CA ASP A 26 53.44 24.59 46.89
C ASP A 26 52.67 23.46 46.19
N LYS A 27 51.35 23.41 46.36
CA LYS A 27 50.50 22.45 45.64
C LYS A 27 50.59 22.66 44.13
N ALA A 28 50.49 23.90 43.65
CA ALA A 28 50.60 24.20 42.22
C ALA A 28 51.97 23.82 41.65
N ASN A 29 53.04 24.02 42.42
CA ASN A 29 54.39 23.61 42.03
C ASN A 29 54.52 22.09 41.96
N VAL A 30 54.04 21.37 42.98
CA VAL A 30 54.05 19.89 42.99
C VAL A 30 53.20 19.33 41.85
N ASP A 31 52.01 19.90 41.60
CA ASP A 31 51.14 19.47 40.50
C ASP A 31 51.80 19.72 39.13
N ALA A 32 52.53 20.84 38.97
CA ALA A 32 53.29 21.14 37.76
C ALA A 32 54.49 20.18 37.57
N GLU A 33 55.22 19.85 38.64
CA GLU A 33 56.30 18.85 38.60
C GLU A 33 55.76 17.45 38.26
N LEU A 34 54.61 17.07 38.80
CA LEU A 34 53.94 15.80 38.52
C LEU A 34 53.51 15.73 37.06
N ALA A 35 52.93 16.82 36.53
CA ALA A 35 52.54 16.91 35.12
C ALA A 35 53.77 16.84 34.19
N SER A 36 54.87 17.53 34.53
CA SER A 36 56.12 17.47 33.77
C SER A 36 56.69 16.04 33.75
N LYS A 37 56.77 15.38 34.91
CA LYS A 37 57.27 14.00 34.99
C LYS A 37 56.34 12.99 34.30
N ALA A 38 55.02 13.19 34.37
CA ALA A 38 54.07 12.34 33.63
C ALA A 38 54.23 12.51 32.11
N ALA A 39 54.46 13.73 31.62
CA ALA A 39 54.74 14.00 30.22
C ALA A 39 56.07 13.37 29.77
N GLU A 40 57.13 13.45 30.57
CA GLU A 40 58.40 12.78 30.30
C GLU A 40 58.25 11.24 30.23
N VAL A 41 57.46 10.65 31.14
CA VAL A 41 57.19 9.20 31.12
C VAL A 41 56.36 8.79 29.91
N SER A 42 55.42 9.62 29.46
CA SER A 42 54.62 9.39 28.26
C SER A 42 55.41 9.50 26.95
N GLN A 43 56.52 10.24 26.92
CA GLN A 43 57.36 10.40 25.73
C GLN A 43 58.39 9.27 25.56
N LEU A 44 58.57 8.42 26.58
CA LEU A 44 59.41 7.23 26.47
C LEU A 44 58.67 6.16 25.63
N PRO A 45 59.33 5.55 24.62
CA PRO A 45 58.73 4.49 23.84
C PRO A 45 58.36 3.31 24.74
N ASP A 46 57.22 2.67 24.43
CA ASP A 46 56.57 1.60 25.19
C ASP A 46 57.37 0.27 25.15
N GLN A 47 58.64 0.31 25.53
CA GLN A 47 59.41 -0.88 25.82
C GLN A 47 59.01 -1.37 27.22
N PRO A 48 58.64 -2.66 27.37
CA PRO A 48 58.30 -3.22 28.67
C PRO A 48 59.55 -3.17 29.54
N VAL A 49 59.69 -2.13 30.35
CA VAL A 49 60.73 -2.03 31.36
C VAL A 49 60.36 -3.06 32.41
N LEU A 50 60.94 -4.25 32.34
CA LEU A 50 60.76 -5.28 33.38
C LEU A 50 61.23 -4.66 34.70
N ARG A 51 60.32 -4.46 35.65
CA ARG A 51 60.63 -3.88 36.98
C ARG A 51 60.38 -4.92 38.06
N GLY A 52 61.15 -4.84 39.14
CA GLY A 52 60.96 -5.67 40.34
C GLY A 52 61.23 -7.16 40.10
N GLU A 53 60.19 -7.98 40.26
CA GLU A 53 60.30 -9.45 40.18
C GLU A 53 60.55 -9.97 38.77
N GLU A 54 59.99 -9.31 37.75
CA GLU A 54 60.13 -9.74 36.35
C GLU A 54 61.56 -9.60 35.85
N PHE A 55 62.26 -8.53 36.26
CA PHE A 55 63.69 -8.36 35.97
C PHE A 55 64.56 -9.42 36.67
N ARG A 56 64.22 -9.77 37.92
CA ARG A 56 64.93 -10.84 38.64
C ARG A 56 64.73 -12.19 37.97
N LYS A 57 63.51 -12.51 37.53
CA LYS A 57 63.20 -13.74 36.77
C LYS A 57 64.00 -13.76 35.46
N TYR A 58 63.97 -12.68 34.69
CA TYR A 58 64.74 -12.56 33.45
C TYR A 58 66.25 -12.70 33.67
N ALA A 59 66.81 -12.05 34.70
CA ALA A 59 68.23 -12.17 35.02
C ALA A 59 68.63 -13.59 35.46
N ALA A 60 67.75 -14.30 36.18
CA ALA A 60 67.96 -15.71 36.53
C ALA A 60 67.92 -16.61 35.28
N GLU A 61 66.95 -16.42 34.39
CA GLU A 61 66.86 -17.13 33.11
C GLU A 61 68.08 -16.87 32.23
N LEU A 62 68.56 -15.63 32.16
CA LEU A 62 69.72 -15.27 31.36
C LEU A 62 71.00 -15.95 31.87
N ARG A 63 71.17 -16.04 33.20
CA ARG A 63 72.26 -16.81 33.81
C ARG A 63 72.15 -18.30 33.51
N GLY A 64 70.92 -18.85 33.59
CA GLY A 64 70.63 -20.23 33.20
C GLY A 64 71.00 -20.52 31.75
N LYS A 65 70.56 -19.67 30.82
CA LYS A 65 70.89 -19.75 29.38
C LYS A 65 72.39 -19.62 29.13
N THR A 66 73.08 -18.75 29.86
CA THR A 66 74.54 -18.59 29.75
C THR A 66 75.29 -19.83 30.24
N ALA A 67 74.85 -20.44 31.35
CA ALA A 67 75.41 -21.69 31.85
C ALA A 67 75.19 -22.85 30.87
N GLN A 68 73.97 -22.97 30.32
CA GLN A 68 73.64 -23.96 29.30
C GLN A 68 74.50 -23.78 28.04
N TYR A 69 74.65 -22.55 27.55
CA TYR A 69 75.52 -22.26 26.41
C TYR A 69 76.97 -22.70 26.66
N LYS A 70 77.54 -22.39 27.83
CA LYS A 70 78.91 -22.80 28.18
C LYS A 70 79.05 -24.32 28.23
N ARG A 71 78.06 -25.02 28.79
CA ARG A 71 78.02 -26.49 28.83
C ARG A 71 77.95 -27.08 27.42
N MET A 72 77.00 -26.65 26.60
CA MET A 72 76.86 -27.12 25.22
C MET A 72 78.10 -26.81 24.37
N LYS A 73 78.75 -25.67 24.60
CA LYS A 73 80.01 -25.32 23.93
C LYS A 73 81.15 -26.27 24.32
N ALA A 74 81.22 -26.69 25.58
CA ALA A 74 82.20 -27.68 26.03
C ALA A 74 81.92 -29.06 25.45
N GLU A 75 80.65 -29.49 25.44
CA GLU A 75 80.22 -30.75 24.80
C GLU A 75 80.55 -30.77 23.30
N LEU A 76 80.30 -29.67 22.57
CA LEU A 76 80.72 -29.52 21.17
C LEU A 76 82.25 -29.58 20.99
N GLY A 77 83.01 -29.05 21.95
CA GLY A 77 84.47 -29.18 21.98
C GLY A 77 84.92 -30.64 22.10
N GLY A 78 84.28 -31.39 23.00
CA GLY A 78 84.50 -32.83 23.19
C GLY A 78 84.18 -33.63 21.92
N LEU A 79 82.98 -33.42 21.35
CA LEU A 79 82.55 -34.10 20.12
C LEU A 79 83.50 -33.83 18.93
N ARG A 80 84.05 -32.62 18.81
CA ARG A 80 85.05 -32.33 17.76
C ARG A 80 86.35 -33.09 17.98
N ALA A 81 86.80 -33.22 19.22
CA ALA A 81 88.00 -33.99 19.53
C ALA A 81 87.79 -35.50 19.27
N GLU A 82 86.63 -36.01 19.64
CA GLU A 82 86.21 -37.39 19.33
C GLU A 82 86.12 -37.62 17.83
N TRP A 83 85.50 -36.71 17.08
CA TRP A 83 85.44 -36.78 15.63
C TRP A 83 86.83 -36.79 15.00
N GLY A 84 87.76 -35.96 15.49
CA GLY A 84 89.14 -35.95 15.01
C GLY A 84 89.87 -37.28 15.28
N THR A 85 89.66 -37.86 16.46
CA THR A 85 90.19 -39.19 16.81
C THR A 85 89.59 -40.26 15.92
N LEU A 86 88.27 -40.25 15.74
CA LEU A 86 87.53 -41.20 14.92
C LEU A 86 87.95 -41.12 13.45
N SER A 87 88.05 -39.92 12.90
CA SER A 87 88.53 -39.69 11.52
C SER A 87 89.92 -40.28 11.30
N ARG A 88 90.86 -40.08 12.24
CA ARG A 88 92.18 -40.70 12.19
C ARG A 88 92.11 -42.22 12.27
N THR A 89 91.27 -42.78 13.14
CA THR A 89 91.09 -44.24 13.22
C THR A 89 90.52 -44.81 11.94
N VAL A 90 89.55 -44.15 11.29
CA VAL A 90 88.99 -44.56 10.00
C VAL A 90 90.08 -44.58 8.93
N SER A 91 90.94 -43.56 8.86
CA SER A 91 92.06 -43.57 7.91
C SER A 91 93.05 -44.70 8.15
N LEU A 92 93.36 -45.02 9.42
CA LEU A 92 94.22 -46.16 9.76
C LEU A 92 93.57 -47.50 9.36
N LEU A 93 92.28 -47.67 9.66
CA LEU A 93 91.52 -48.86 9.30
C LEU A 93 91.40 -49.03 7.79
N ALA A 94 91.15 -47.96 7.03
CA ALA A 94 91.13 -48.01 5.57
C ALA A 94 92.49 -48.44 4.98
N GLY A 95 93.59 -47.98 5.57
CA GLY A 95 94.93 -48.45 5.22
C GLY A 95 95.11 -49.94 5.49
N GLN A 96 94.69 -50.42 6.66
CA GLN A 96 94.74 -51.84 7.01
C GLN A 96 93.85 -52.70 6.10
N ASP A 97 92.63 -52.25 5.81
CA ASP A 97 91.69 -52.91 4.92
C ASP A 97 92.29 -53.10 3.54
N SER A 98 92.85 -52.04 2.94
CA SER A 98 93.53 -52.14 1.64
C SER A 98 94.68 -53.16 1.62
N SER A 99 95.43 -53.27 2.72
CA SER A 99 96.48 -54.28 2.89
C SER A 99 95.90 -55.69 2.96
N VAL A 100 94.82 -55.88 3.72
CA VAL A 100 94.14 -57.18 3.86
C VAL A 100 93.48 -57.60 2.54
N THR A 101 92.83 -56.69 1.82
CA THR A 101 92.25 -56.95 0.50
C THR A 101 93.33 -57.40 -0.49
N SER A 102 94.50 -56.76 -0.48
CA SER A 102 95.64 -57.18 -1.32
C SER A 102 96.19 -58.56 -0.96
N GLN A 103 96.14 -58.94 0.32
CA GLN A 103 96.54 -60.28 0.76
C GLN A 103 95.51 -61.33 0.37
N LEU A 104 94.21 -61.03 0.54
CA LEU A 104 93.11 -61.90 0.16
C LEU A 104 93.11 -62.18 -1.34
N SER A 105 93.27 -61.15 -2.20
CA SER A 105 93.33 -61.34 -3.65
C SER A 105 94.51 -62.21 -4.09
N ALA A 106 95.67 -62.09 -3.42
CA ALA A 106 96.82 -62.95 -3.67
C ALA A 106 96.57 -64.41 -3.24
N VAL A 107 95.83 -64.64 -2.16
CA VAL A 107 95.45 -65.99 -1.70
C VAL A 107 94.39 -66.61 -2.60
N GLU A 108 93.39 -65.85 -3.01
CA GLU A 108 92.38 -66.23 -4.00
C GLU A 108 93.07 -66.70 -5.29
N ALA A 109 93.95 -65.86 -5.86
CA ALA A 109 94.69 -66.17 -7.08
C ALA A 109 95.54 -67.44 -6.97
N LYS A 110 96.20 -67.67 -5.82
CA LYS A 110 96.95 -68.91 -5.54
C LYS A 110 96.07 -70.16 -5.50
N ARG A 111 94.80 -70.04 -5.15
CA ARG A 111 93.82 -71.12 -5.12
C ARG A 111 93.03 -71.25 -6.43
N GLY A 112 93.34 -70.45 -7.45
CA GLY A 112 92.68 -70.48 -8.75
C GLY A 112 91.28 -69.89 -8.77
N VAL A 113 90.91 -69.13 -7.74
CA VAL A 113 89.62 -68.44 -7.60
C VAL A 113 89.90 -66.94 -7.61
N ALA A 114 89.07 -66.11 -8.23
CA ALA A 114 89.23 -64.66 -8.18
C ALA A 114 87.87 -64.00 -8.00
N GLY A 115 87.76 -63.05 -7.06
CA GLY A 115 86.54 -62.27 -6.86
C GLY A 115 85.50 -62.91 -5.93
N PHE A 116 85.86 -63.98 -5.20
CA PHE A 116 84.98 -64.63 -4.22
C PHE A 116 84.60 -63.68 -3.09
N ALA A 117 85.56 -62.92 -2.55
CA ALA A 117 85.28 -61.90 -1.53
C ALA A 117 84.34 -60.78 -2.05
N GLN A 118 84.44 -60.42 -3.34
CA GLN A 118 83.57 -59.40 -3.93
C GLN A 118 82.14 -59.92 -4.13
N THR A 119 81.97 -61.17 -4.59
CA THR A 119 80.64 -61.77 -4.73
C THR A 119 79.99 -62.05 -3.38
N GLU A 120 80.76 -62.46 -2.36
CA GLU A 120 80.27 -62.61 -0.98
C GLU A 120 79.80 -61.28 -0.40
N GLU A 121 80.58 -60.21 -0.59
CA GLU A 121 80.19 -58.87 -0.14
C GLU A 121 78.95 -58.35 -0.87
N GLN A 122 78.84 -58.57 -2.19
CA GLN A 122 77.62 -58.25 -2.95
C GLN A 122 76.40 -59.06 -2.48
N LEU A 123 76.59 -60.34 -2.15
CA LEU A 123 75.52 -61.18 -1.61
C LEU A 123 75.07 -60.64 -0.24
N ARG A 124 76.01 -60.28 0.62
CA ARG A 124 75.73 -59.70 1.94
C ARG A 124 75.00 -58.36 1.82
N GLN A 125 75.39 -57.51 0.88
CA GLN A 125 74.70 -56.25 0.59
C GLN A 125 73.28 -56.51 0.05
N ALA A 126 73.09 -57.48 -0.83
CA ALA A 126 71.77 -57.86 -1.33
C ALA A 126 70.87 -58.41 -0.21
N GLU A 127 71.41 -59.21 0.71
CA GLU A 127 70.71 -59.72 1.89
C GLU A 127 70.32 -58.59 2.84
N GLN A 128 71.22 -57.62 3.09
CA GLN A 128 70.94 -56.44 3.90
C GLN A 128 69.82 -55.59 3.26
N LEU A 129 69.92 -55.27 1.96
CA LEU A 129 68.89 -54.52 1.24
C LEU A 129 67.55 -55.26 1.24
N LYS A 130 67.56 -56.60 1.08
CA LYS A 130 66.35 -57.40 1.17
C LYS A 130 65.74 -57.34 2.57
N ALA A 131 66.54 -57.46 3.62
CA ALA A 131 66.07 -57.36 5.00
C ALA A 131 65.49 -55.97 5.31
N GLU A 132 66.10 -54.91 4.79
CA GLU A 132 65.57 -53.54 4.89
C GLU A 132 64.23 -53.39 4.15
N VAL A 133 64.13 -53.89 2.92
CA VAL A 133 62.89 -53.88 2.14
C VAL A 133 61.79 -54.68 2.81
N ASP A 134 62.09 -55.85 3.35
CA ASP A 134 61.11 -56.69 4.05
C ASP A 134 60.68 -56.05 5.39
N SER A 135 61.60 -55.39 6.10
CA SER A 135 61.27 -54.60 7.30
C SER A 135 60.37 -53.41 6.96
N ALA A 136 60.66 -52.68 5.87
CA ALA A 136 59.85 -51.57 5.41
C ALA A 136 58.45 -52.03 5.00
N LYS A 137 58.33 -53.14 4.26
CA LYS A 137 57.04 -53.75 3.91
C LYS A 137 56.25 -54.15 5.15
N GLY A 138 56.91 -54.76 6.14
CA GLY A 138 56.29 -55.11 7.42
C GLY A 138 55.68 -53.89 8.13
N LYS A 139 56.46 -52.80 8.25
CA LYS A 139 55.99 -51.54 8.84
C LYS A 139 54.80 -50.95 8.07
N THR A 140 54.88 -50.91 6.74
CA THR A 140 53.75 -50.39 5.93
C THR A 140 52.49 -51.24 6.04
N LEU A 141 52.62 -52.57 6.14
CA LEU A 141 51.47 -53.45 6.35
C LEU A 141 50.84 -53.22 7.72
N GLU A 142 51.66 -53.03 8.75
CA GLU A 142 51.18 -52.73 10.10
C GLU A 142 50.49 -51.36 10.16
N GLU A 143 51.03 -50.34 9.51
CA GLU A 143 50.40 -49.03 9.34
C GLU A 143 49.06 -49.13 8.59
N ILE A 144 49.00 -49.90 7.49
CA ILE A 144 47.76 -50.12 6.74
C ILE A 144 46.73 -50.85 7.61
N SER A 145 47.13 -51.87 8.37
CA SER A 145 46.25 -52.58 9.30
C SER A 145 45.70 -51.64 10.37
N GLN A 146 46.55 -50.77 10.95
CA GLN A 146 46.10 -49.76 11.92
C GLN A 146 45.09 -48.78 11.29
N VAL A 147 45.33 -48.30 10.07
CA VAL A 147 44.39 -47.42 9.36
C VAL A 147 43.06 -48.13 9.09
N VAL A 148 43.10 -49.40 8.68
CA VAL A 148 41.88 -50.19 8.44
C VAL A 148 41.10 -50.42 9.74
N GLU A 149 41.78 -50.69 10.85
CA GLU A 149 41.15 -50.80 12.18
C GLU A 149 40.52 -49.47 12.61
N GLU A 150 41.21 -48.35 12.38
CA GLU A 150 40.71 -47.02 12.69
C GLU A 150 39.48 -46.67 11.85
N ILE A 151 39.50 -46.94 10.54
CA ILE A 151 38.33 -46.74 9.66
C ILE A 151 37.16 -47.61 10.13
N ASN A 152 37.40 -48.89 10.44
CA ASN A 152 36.35 -49.78 10.92
C ASN A 152 35.75 -49.32 12.25
N ARG A 153 36.59 -48.78 13.15
CA ARG A 153 36.14 -48.17 14.40
C ARG A 153 35.29 -46.93 14.13
N GLN A 154 35.75 -46.02 13.28
CA GLN A 154 34.99 -44.82 12.90
C GLN A 154 33.64 -45.16 12.26
N ILE A 155 33.57 -46.21 11.42
CA ILE A 155 32.31 -46.69 10.84
C ILE A 155 31.36 -47.17 11.93
N LYS A 156 31.86 -47.95 12.91
CA LYS A 156 31.05 -48.40 14.05
C LYS A 156 30.54 -47.22 14.88
N ASP A 157 31.41 -46.27 15.21
CA ASP A 157 31.06 -45.07 16.00
C ASP A 157 30.01 -44.21 15.26
N ASN A 158 30.14 -44.06 13.94
CA ASN A 158 29.14 -43.36 13.13
C ASN A 158 27.81 -44.13 13.09
N LYS A 159 27.84 -45.45 12.98
CA LYS A 159 26.63 -46.29 12.99
C LYS A 159 25.90 -46.21 14.33
N THR A 160 26.62 -46.25 15.46
CA THR A 160 26.02 -46.12 16.79
C THR A 160 25.46 -44.72 17.03
N ARG A 161 26.09 -43.67 16.48
CA ARG A 161 25.59 -42.28 16.55
C ARG A 161 24.37 -42.03 15.66
N LEU A 162 24.33 -42.57 14.45
CA LEU A 162 23.25 -42.34 13.48
C LEU A 162 21.99 -43.16 13.80
N ALA A 163 22.13 -44.38 14.32
CA ALA A 163 20.99 -45.24 14.66
C ALA A 163 19.90 -44.55 15.53
N PRO A 164 20.22 -43.87 16.65
CA PRO A 164 19.21 -43.17 17.45
C PRO A 164 18.57 -41.98 16.71
N GLN A 165 19.34 -41.24 15.91
CA GLN A 165 18.83 -40.12 15.11
C GLN A 165 17.85 -40.58 14.02
N ILE A 166 18.14 -41.70 13.36
CA ILE A 166 17.22 -42.32 12.38
C ILE A 166 15.94 -42.77 13.09
N LYS A 167 16.06 -43.34 14.30
CA LYS A 167 14.89 -43.75 15.10
C LYS A 167 14.03 -42.54 15.49
N SER A 168 14.65 -41.44 15.96
CA SER A 168 13.91 -40.21 16.32
C SER A 168 13.28 -39.53 15.10
N LEU A 169 13.95 -39.55 13.95
CA LEU A 169 13.35 -39.07 12.69
C LEU A 169 12.14 -39.89 12.29
N ARG A 170 12.19 -41.21 12.46
CA ARG A 170 11.06 -42.10 12.14
C ARG A 170 9.87 -41.82 13.05
N THR A 171 10.10 -41.61 14.36
CA THR A 171 9.02 -41.25 15.29
C THR A 171 8.44 -39.87 14.99
N LEU A 172 9.29 -38.88 14.69
CA LEU A 172 8.82 -37.53 14.37
C LEU A 172 7.99 -37.49 13.08
N ARG A 173 8.38 -38.26 12.06
CA ARG A 173 7.58 -38.40 10.82
C ARG A 173 6.22 -39.05 11.08
N ALA A 174 6.15 -40.03 11.98
CA ALA A 174 4.87 -40.64 12.35
C ALA A 174 3.97 -39.63 13.08
N GLN A 175 4.51 -38.91 14.08
CA GLN A 175 3.78 -37.86 14.80
C GLN A 175 3.31 -36.73 13.88
N HIS A 176 4.13 -36.31 12.93
CA HIS A 176 3.73 -35.33 11.92
C HIS A 176 2.55 -35.85 11.09
N GLY A 177 2.60 -37.11 10.63
CA GLY A 177 1.52 -37.72 9.87
C GLY A 177 0.20 -37.79 10.67
N GLU A 178 0.27 -38.12 11.96
CA GLU A 178 -0.89 -38.12 12.87
C GLU A 178 -1.49 -36.71 13.02
N ILE A 179 -0.67 -35.71 13.32
CA ILE A 179 -1.11 -34.31 13.47
C ILE A 179 -1.69 -33.76 12.17
N GLU A 180 -1.07 -34.07 11.03
CA GLU A 180 -1.54 -33.65 9.71
C GLU A 180 -2.91 -34.27 9.38
N ALA A 181 -3.10 -35.55 9.71
CA ALA A 181 -4.40 -36.21 9.55
C ALA A 181 -5.48 -35.57 10.43
N GLU A 182 -5.19 -35.34 11.72
CA GLU A 182 -6.12 -34.65 12.62
C GLU A 182 -6.45 -33.22 12.16
N TYR A 183 -5.45 -32.49 11.66
CA TYR A 183 -5.64 -31.15 11.12
C TYR A 183 -6.56 -31.17 9.90
N LEU A 184 -6.33 -32.09 8.95
CA LEU A 184 -7.16 -32.22 7.76
C LEU A 184 -8.61 -32.60 8.10
N GLU A 185 -8.81 -33.47 9.09
CA GLU A 185 -10.14 -33.82 9.58
C GLU A 185 -10.85 -32.60 10.19
N LYS A 186 -10.19 -31.90 11.14
CA LYS A 186 -10.74 -30.70 11.78
C LYS A 186 -11.01 -29.58 10.77
N LYS A 187 -10.12 -29.40 9.80
CA LYS A 187 -10.30 -28.44 8.71
C LYS A 187 -11.52 -28.80 7.86
N GLY A 188 -11.70 -30.07 7.50
CA GLY A 188 -12.88 -30.52 6.76
C GLY A 188 -14.18 -30.27 7.52
N VAL A 189 -14.20 -30.54 8.83
CA VAL A 189 -15.36 -30.22 9.70
C VAL A 189 -15.63 -28.72 9.72
N TYR A 190 -14.60 -27.90 9.91
CA TYR A 190 -14.74 -26.44 9.89
C TYR A 190 -15.29 -25.92 8.56
N ASP A 191 -14.73 -26.38 7.43
CA ASP A 191 -15.16 -25.95 6.09
C ASP A 191 -16.63 -26.34 5.83
N ASN A 192 -17.06 -27.53 6.28
CA ASN A 192 -18.46 -27.96 6.21
C ASN A 192 -19.39 -27.10 7.06
N ILE A 193 -19.02 -26.81 8.32
CA ILE A 193 -19.82 -25.96 9.22
C ILE A 193 -19.92 -24.54 8.66
N LYS A 194 -18.79 -24.00 8.19
CA LYS A 194 -18.74 -22.67 7.58
C LYS A 194 -19.65 -22.59 6.36
N ALA A 195 -19.58 -23.57 5.44
CA ALA A 195 -20.46 -23.62 4.28
C ALA A 195 -21.95 -23.71 4.68
N GLY A 196 -22.26 -24.43 5.77
CA GLY A 196 -23.59 -24.46 6.38
C GLY A 196 -24.05 -23.07 6.79
N PHE A 197 -23.26 -22.36 7.60
CA PHE A 197 -23.60 -21.00 8.05
C PHE A 197 -23.67 -19.99 6.90
N ASP A 198 -22.79 -20.06 5.91
CA ASP A 198 -22.84 -19.18 4.73
C ASP A 198 -24.16 -19.40 3.96
N SER A 199 -24.63 -20.65 3.86
CA SER A 199 -25.92 -20.97 3.23
C SER A 199 -27.13 -20.51 4.04
N GLU A 200 -27.06 -20.55 5.38
CA GLU A 200 -28.12 -20.03 6.24
C GLU A 200 -28.16 -18.51 6.21
N LEU A 201 -27.01 -17.86 6.28
CA LEU A 201 -26.88 -16.42 6.22
C LEU A 201 -27.43 -15.86 4.91
N THR A 202 -27.10 -16.48 3.77
CA THR A 202 -27.65 -16.07 2.47
C THR A 202 -29.17 -16.25 2.37
N LYS A 203 -29.73 -17.31 2.96
CA LYS A 203 -31.20 -17.48 3.04
C LYS A 203 -31.84 -16.41 3.92
N LEU A 204 -31.31 -16.18 5.12
CA LEU A 204 -31.80 -15.17 6.05
C LEU A 204 -31.73 -13.75 5.46
N GLN A 205 -30.68 -13.43 4.71
CA GLN A 205 -30.59 -12.16 3.99
C GLN A 205 -31.66 -12.04 2.89
N ALA A 206 -31.90 -13.10 2.12
CA ALA A 206 -32.96 -13.08 1.11
C ALA A 206 -34.36 -12.93 1.73
N ASP A 207 -34.62 -13.59 2.86
CA ASP A 207 -35.88 -13.46 3.60
C ASP A 207 -36.04 -12.05 4.17
N LEU A 208 -34.97 -11.45 4.72
CA LEU A 208 -34.97 -10.06 5.19
C LEU A 208 -35.29 -9.09 4.04
N ASP A 209 -34.59 -9.21 2.91
CA ASP A 209 -34.81 -8.37 1.72
C ASP A 209 -36.24 -8.50 1.20
N SER A 210 -36.83 -9.70 1.25
CA SER A 210 -38.23 -9.93 0.86
C SER A 210 -39.19 -9.24 1.82
N ALA A 211 -39.00 -9.43 3.13
CA ALA A 211 -39.83 -8.82 4.17
C ALA A 211 -39.74 -7.29 4.14
N GLU A 212 -38.56 -6.73 3.90
CA GLU A 212 -38.38 -5.27 3.76
C GLU A 212 -39.13 -4.72 2.54
N LYS A 213 -39.11 -5.42 1.40
CA LYS A 213 -39.88 -5.02 0.21
C LYS A 213 -41.38 -5.09 0.44
N GLU A 214 -41.86 -6.14 1.09
CA GLU A 214 -43.26 -6.28 1.48
C GLU A 214 -43.68 -5.14 2.43
N ALA A 215 -42.87 -4.84 3.45
CA ALA A 215 -43.12 -3.73 4.37
C ALA A 215 -43.19 -2.38 3.63
N GLN A 216 -42.24 -2.09 2.74
CA GLN A 216 -42.24 -0.86 1.93
C GLN A 216 -43.48 -0.76 1.02
N GLN A 217 -43.91 -1.88 0.43
CA GLN A 217 -45.12 -1.94 -0.39
C GLN A 217 -46.39 -1.67 0.43
N GLU A 218 -46.48 -2.24 1.62
CA GLU A 218 -47.60 -2.01 2.54
C GLU A 218 -47.61 -0.58 3.08
N GLU A 219 -46.45 -0.02 3.44
CA GLU A 219 -46.33 1.40 3.82
C GLU A 219 -46.81 2.34 2.71
N SER A 220 -46.41 2.06 1.46
CA SER A 220 -46.85 2.80 0.29
C SER A 220 -48.37 2.69 0.09
N SER A 221 -48.93 1.51 0.33
CA SER A 221 -50.37 1.25 0.23
C SER A 221 -51.15 1.99 1.32
N CYS A 222 -50.67 1.97 2.57
CA CYS A 222 -51.22 2.74 3.68
C CYS A 222 -51.26 4.23 3.36
N HIS A 223 -50.15 4.81 2.89
CA HIS A 223 -50.11 6.21 2.49
C HIS A 223 -51.08 6.54 1.35
N TYR A 224 -51.22 5.65 0.37
CA TYR A 224 -52.20 5.81 -0.70
C TYR A 224 -53.63 5.85 -0.14
N TYR A 225 -54.00 4.91 0.73
CA TYR A 225 -55.33 4.89 1.35
C TYR A 225 -55.58 6.07 2.28
N ASP A 226 -54.56 6.55 2.99
CA ASP A 226 -54.64 7.75 3.82
C ASP A 226 -54.95 8.99 2.98
N THR A 227 -54.27 9.16 1.83
CA THR A 227 -54.56 10.29 0.92
C THR A 227 -55.97 10.20 0.36
N LEU A 228 -56.42 8.99 -0.01
CA LEU A 228 -57.77 8.77 -0.49
C LEU A 228 -58.81 9.07 0.60
N SER A 229 -58.57 8.62 1.83
CA SER A 229 -59.41 8.92 2.99
C SER A 229 -59.49 10.43 3.24
N ALA A 230 -58.36 11.14 3.16
CA ALA A 230 -58.32 12.60 3.32
C ALA A 230 -59.15 13.30 2.22
N MET A 231 -59.05 12.86 0.96
CA MET A 231 -59.87 13.39 -0.13
C MET A 231 -61.37 13.16 0.12
N GLU A 232 -61.76 11.96 0.55
CA GLU A 232 -63.16 11.66 0.87
C GLU A 232 -63.66 12.46 2.07
N ARG A 233 -62.83 12.67 3.11
CA ARG A 233 -63.17 13.55 4.23
C ARG A 233 -63.43 14.99 3.77
N VAL A 234 -62.61 15.54 2.87
CA VAL A 234 -62.83 16.88 2.30
C VAL A 234 -64.12 16.93 1.48
N LYS A 235 -64.43 15.89 0.69
CA LYS A 235 -65.71 15.82 -0.05
C LYS A 235 -66.90 15.80 0.90
N LEU A 236 -66.85 14.99 1.96
CA LEU A 236 -67.91 14.94 2.98
C LEU A 236 -68.06 16.29 3.70
N GLN A 237 -66.95 16.95 4.03
CA GLN A 237 -66.97 18.28 4.63
C GLN A 237 -67.62 19.30 3.69
N ARG A 238 -67.29 19.31 2.40
CA ARG A 238 -67.94 20.17 1.40
C ARG A 238 -69.45 19.94 1.33
N ILE A 239 -69.89 18.68 1.37
CA ILE A 239 -71.32 18.34 1.39
C ILE A 239 -71.98 18.84 2.69
N ALA A 240 -71.32 18.70 3.83
CA ALA A 240 -71.81 19.21 5.10
C ALA A 240 -71.91 20.74 5.10
N ASP A 241 -70.87 21.44 4.64
CA ASP A 241 -70.85 22.90 4.49
C ASP A 241 -71.94 23.37 3.53
N GLU A 242 -72.27 22.61 2.47
CA GLU A 242 -73.36 22.94 1.55
C GLU A 242 -74.73 22.75 2.22
N LYS A 243 -74.93 21.66 2.98
CA LYS A 243 -76.15 21.44 3.77
C LYS A 243 -76.38 22.53 4.83
N GLU A 244 -75.31 23.03 5.42
CA GLU A 244 -75.34 24.12 6.41
C GLU A 244 -75.38 25.53 5.80
N GLY A 245 -75.33 25.64 4.46
CA GLY A 245 -75.33 26.93 3.75
C GLY A 245 -74.05 27.76 3.93
N ARG A 246 -72.94 27.12 4.35
CA ARG A 246 -71.62 27.72 4.57
C ARG A 246 -70.70 27.60 3.36
N ALA A 247 -70.98 26.68 2.43
CA ALA A 247 -70.10 26.35 1.31
C ALA A 247 -69.95 27.48 0.27
N LEU A 248 -70.98 28.31 0.10
CA LEU A 248 -70.99 29.40 -0.87
C LEU A 248 -71.88 30.51 -0.34
N ARG A 249 -71.44 31.76 -0.43
CA ARG A 249 -72.31 32.92 -0.17
C ARG A 249 -72.04 33.95 -1.25
N ARG A 250 -72.84 33.90 -2.33
CA ARG A 250 -72.67 34.78 -3.48
C ARG A 250 -73.89 35.65 -3.67
N ALA A 251 -73.69 36.96 -3.66
CA ALA A 251 -74.71 37.92 -4.07
C ALA A 251 -74.80 37.92 -5.61
N MET A 252 -76.01 37.73 -6.13
CA MET A 252 -76.30 37.80 -7.56
C MET A 252 -76.64 39.23 -7.98
N PRO A 253 -76.63 39.55 -9.29
CA PRO A 253 -76.99 40.88 -9.81
C PRO A 253 -78.39 41.36 -9.37
N ASP A 254 -79.32 40.44 -9.13
CA ASP A 254 -80.69 40.71 -8.65
C ASP A 254 -80.79 40.90 -7.12
N GLY A 255 -79.65 40.97 -6.41
CA GLY A 255 -79.59 41.17 -4.95
C GLY A 255 -79.87 39.92 -4.10
N ALA A 256 -80.32 38.82 -4.70
CA ALA A 256 -80.51 37.55 -4.01
C ALA A 256 -79.16 36.89 -3.66
N VAL A 257 -79.02 36.42 -2.42
CA VAL A 257 -77.85 35.66 -1.97
C VAL A 257 -78.10 34.18 -2.18
N VAL A 258 -77.22 33.54 -2.94
CA VAL A 258 -77.24 32.10 -3.17
C VAL A 258 -76.29 31.43 -2.20
N THR A 259 -76.78 30.41 -1.50
CA THR A 259 -76.06 29.73 -0.40
C THR A 259 -75.56 28.32 -0.76
N THR A 260 -76.03 27.74 -1.86
CA THR A 260 -75.64 26.40 -2.32
C THR A 260 -75.17 26.42 -3.78
N TYR A 261 -74.28 25.47 -4.14
CA TYR A 261 -73.81 25.37 -5.52
C TYR A 261 -74.93 24.92 -6.45
N ARG A 262 -75.81 24.03 -5.95
CA ARG A 262 -76.99 23.59 -6.68
C ARG A 262 -77.88 24.77 -7.10
N GLU A 263 -78.26 25.65 -6.17
CA GLU A 263 -79.09 26.82 -6.47
C GLU A 263 -78.39 27.78 -7.46
N LEU A 264 -77.06 27.95 -7.33
CA LEU A 264 -76.28 28.79 -8.23
C LEU A 264 -76.36 28.26 -9.66
N TYR A 265 -76.13 26.96 -9.85
CA TYR A 265 -76.14 26.35 -11.17
C TYR A 265 -77.56 26.24 -11.74
N GLU A 266 -78.56 25.92 -10.93
CA GLU A 266 -79.96 25.91 -11.37
C GLU A 266 -80.42 27.30 -11.85
N ARG A 267 -80.01 28.38 -11.17
CA ARG A 267 -80.31 29.74 -11.62
C ARG A 267 -79.56 30.12 -12.89
N ARG A 268 -78.25 29.80 -12.98
CA ARG A 268 -77.48 30.01 -14.21
C ARG A 268 -78.08 29.26 -15.41
N ILE A 269 -78.57 28.04 -15.18
CA ILE A 269 -79.28 27.26 -16.21
C ILE A 269 -80.56 27.98 -16.62
N LYS A 270 -81.39 28.44 -15.67
CA LYS A 270 -82.62 29.21 -15.96
C LYS A 270 -82.32 30.51 -16.72
N GLU A 271 -81.29 31.25 -16.34
CA GLU A 271 -80.85 32.46 -17.04
C GLU A 271 -80.45 32.13 -18.49
N GLN A 272 -79.67 31.06 -18.70
CA GLN A 272 -79.30 30.61 -20.03
C GLN A 272 -80.50 30.11 -20.84
N GLU A 273 -81.45 29.40 -20.24
CA GLU A 273 -82.68 28.95 -20.89
C GLU A 273 -83.56 30.14 -21.30
N ALA A 274 -83.67 31.17 -20.47
CA ALA A 274 -84.40 32.40 -20.80
C ALA A 274 -83.75 33.12 -21.98
N GLN A 275 -82.43 33.27 -21.97
CA GLN A 275 -81.67 33.82 -23.10
C GLN A 275 -81.88 32.99 -24.38
N GLN A 276 -81.88 31.65 -24.28
CA GLN A 276 -82.17 30.78 -25.42
C GLN A 276 -83.59 30.99 -25.97
N ARG A 277 -84.60 31.15 -25.11
CA ARG A 277 -85.97 31.43 -25.53
C ARG A 277 -86.07 32.79 -26.24
N GLU A 278 -85.48 33.82 -25.66
CA GLU A 278 -85.46 35.16 -26.26
C GLU A 278 -84.78 35.15 -27.64
N LEU A 279 -83.65 34.47 -27.76
CA LEU A 279 -82.97 34.32 -29.05
C LEU A 279 -83.81 33.54 -30.07
N ARG A 280 -84.58 32.54 -29.65
CA ARG A 280 -85.51 31.80 -30.53
C ARG A 280 -86.69 32.67 -30.97
N GLU A 281 -87.26 33.49 -30.08
CA GLU A 281 -88.31 34.44 -30.42
C GLU A 281 -87.81 35.51 -31.39
N ARG A 282 -86.63 36.08 -31.14
CA ARG A 282 -85.96 37.00 -32.08
C ARG A 282 -85.73 36.35 -33.43
N GLN A 283 -85.29 35.08 -33.46
CA GLN A 283 -85.11 34.34 -34.70
C GLN A 283 -86.44 34.10 -35.44
N LYS A 284 -87.51 33.76 -34.72
CA LYS A 284 -88.85 33.57 -35.29
C LYS A 284 -89.39 34.88 -35.87
N ALA A 285 -89.31 35.97 -35.10
CA ALA A 285 -89.69 37.31 -35.56
C ALA A 285 -88.89 37.74 -36.80
N LEU A 286 -87.59 37.45 -36.84
CA LEU A 286 -86.77 37.70 -38.03
C LEU A 286 -87.25 36.88 -39.24
N LYS A 287 -87.59 35.60 -39.07
CA LYS A 287 -88.09 34.75 -40.17
C LYS A 287 -89.46 35.19 -40.69
N GLU A 288 -90.41 35.46 -39.78
CA GLU A 288 -91.77 35.90 -40.14
C GLU A 288 -91.74 37.27 -40.83
N ASN A 289 -90.90 38.19 -40.36
CA ASN A 289 -90.78 39.51 -40.96
C ASN A 289 -89.85 39.54 -42.18
N HIS A 290 -89.04 38.50 -42.46
CA HIS A 290 -88.08 38.53 -43.55
C HIS A 290 -88.76 38.71 -44.92
N VAL A 291 -89.77 37.91 -45.22
CA VAL A 291 -90.47 37.95 -46.51
C VAL A 291 -91.17 39.30 -46.71
N PRO A 292 -92.06 39.77 -45.81
CA PRO A 292 -92.73 41.06 -45.99
C PRO A 292 -91.74 42.22 -45.97
N ASN A 293 -90.68 42.20 -45.14
CA ASN A 293 -89.65 43.26 -45.19
C ASN A 293 -88.88 43.25 -46.51
N LYS A 294 -88.62 42.07 -47.10
CA LYS A 294 -87.95 41.96 -48.40
C LYS A 294 -88.84 42.45 -49.53
N GLU A 295 -90.12 42.11 -49.51
CA GLU A 295 -91.13 42.63 -50.46
C GLU A 295 -91.28 44.14 -50.30
N GLN A 296 -91.41 44.65 -49.07
CA GLN A 296 -91.45 46.07 -48.78
C GLN A 296 -90.18 46.78 -49.27
N MET A 297 -89.01 46.19 -49.08
CA MET A 297 -87.75 46.70 -49.64
C MET A 297 -87.75 46.70 -51.17
N GLN A 298 -88.31 45.69 -51.83
CA GLN A 298 -88.45 45.65 -53.29
C GLN A 298 -89.41 46.74 -53.78
N LEU A 299 -90.59 46.86 -53.16
CA LEU A 299 -91.55 47.94 -53.45
C LEU A 299 -90.92 49.32 -53.25
N PHE A 300 -90.17 49.53 -52.17
CA PHE A 300 -89.44 50.79 -51.96
C PHE A 300 -88.37 51.02 -53.03
N ARG A 301 -87.64 49.98 -53.47
CA ARG A 301 -86.66 50.08 -54.57
C ARG A 301 -87.34 50.42 -55.89
N ASP A 302 -88.46 49.78 -56.20
CA ASP A 302 -89.19 50.00 -57.44
C ASP A 302 -89.88 51.37 -57.45
N LEU A 303 -90.44 51.80 -56.31
CA LEU A 303 -90.90 53.18 -56.13
C LEU A 303 -89.76 54.18 -56.36
N ASN A 304 -88.56 53.91 -55.83
CA ASN A 304 -87.39 54.77 -56.03
C ASN A 304 -86.99 54.80 -57.52
N LYS A 305 -87.03 53.67 -58.24
CA LYS A 305 -86.81 53.63 -59.70
C LYS A 305 -87.87 54.43 -60.45
N LEU A 306 -89.14 54.28 -60.09
CA LEU A 306 -90.27 54.98 -60.74
C LEU A 306 -90.16 56.49 -60.52
N LEU A 307 -89.80 56.92 -59.31
CA LEU A 307 -89.50 58.31 -59.00
C LEU A 307 -88.28 58.83 -59.77
N ARG A 308 -87.21 58.02 -59.93
CA ARG A 308 -86.06 58.37 -60.78
C ARG A 308 -86.46 58.53 -62.25
N CYS A 309 -87.18 57.55 -62.81
CA CYS A 309 -87.74 57.65 -64.17
C CYS A 309 -88.62 58.88 -64.34
N LYS A 310 -89.46 59.21 -63.35
CA LYS A 310 -90.29 60.43 -63.38
C LYS A 310 -89.44 61.70 -63.35
N VAL A 311 -88.37 61.72 -62.56
CA VAL A 311 -87.41 62.84 -62.53
C VAL A 311 -86.68 62.96 -63.86
N ASP A 312 -86.25 61.85 -64.45
CA ASP A 312 -85.53 61.82 -65.71
C ASP A 312 -86.43 62.19 -66.89
N LEU A 313 -87.69 61.74 -66.91
CA LEU A 313 -88.71 62.19 -67.87
C LEU A 313 -89.05 63.66 -67.68
N GLN A 314 -89.13 64.17 -66.45
CA GLN A 314 -89.30 65.61 -66.22
C GLN A 314 -88.09 66.42 -66.70
N LYS A 315 -86.87 65.91 -66.53
CA LYS A 315 -85.66 66.53 -67.07
C LYS A 315 -85.63 66.50 -68.59
N ALA A 316 -85.98 65.35 -69.20
CA ALA A 316 -86.08 65.20 -70.65
C ALA A 316 -87.17 66.10 -71.24
N ALA A 317 -88.37 66.14 -70.66
CA ALA A 317 -89.43 67.05 -71.08
C ALA A 317 -89.06 68.52 -70.90
N ARG A 318 -88.29 68.87 -69.86
CA ARG A 318 -87.72 70.22 -69.71
C ARG A 318 -86.63 70.52 -70.73
N ALA A 319 -85.81 69.54 -71.10
CA ALA A 319 -84.80 69.68 -72.14
C ALA A 319 -85.47 69.82 -73.52
N GLU A 320 -86.45 68.98 -73.85
CA GLU A 320 -87.25 69.09 -75.08
C GLU A 320 -88.04 70.41 -75.13
N ALA A 321 -88.62 70.87 -74.02
CA ALA A 321 -89.27 72.18 -73.96
C ALA A 321 -88.25 73.34 -74.12
N ALA A 322 -87.03 73.17 -73.61
CA ALA A 322 -85.95 74.14 -73.82
C ALA A 322 -85.42 74.11 -75.26
N ASP A 323 -85.32 72.94 -75.88
CA ASP A 323 -84.90 72.75 -77.27
C ASP A 323 -85.98 73.26 -78.24
N MET A 324 -87.27 73.05 -77.95
CA MET A 324 -88.39 73.63 -78.69
C MET A 324 -88.45 75.15 -78.53
N ALA A 325 -88.23 75.68 -77.32
CA ALA A 325 -88.11 77.12 -77.10
C ALA A 325 -86.87 77.73 -77.79
N ALA A 326 -85.76 76.99 -77.86
CA ALA A 326 -84.55 77.40 -78.59
C ALA A 326 -84.75 77.33 -80.12
N ALA A 327 -85.51 76.34 -80.61
CA ALA A 327 -85.90 76.22 -82.02
C ALA A 327 -86.89 77.32 -82.44
N GLU A 328 -87.89 77.64 -81.61
CA GLU A 328 -88.77 78.80 -81.82
C GLU A 328 -88.00 80.13 -81.73
N GLN A 329 -87.01 80.24 -80.84
CA GLN A 329 -86.11 81.40 -80.81
C GLN A 329 -85.21 81.46 -82.05
N GLN A 330 -84.72 80.35 -82.60
CA GLN A 330 -83.95 80.32 -83.85
C GLN A 330 -84.82 80.63 -85.08
N GLU A 331 -86.06 80.11 -85.17
CA GLU A 331 -86.98 80.47 -86.26
C GLU A 331 -87.43 81.93 -86.16
N SER A 332 -87.62 82.49 -84.96
CA SER A 332 -87.91 83.91 -84.79
C SER A 332 -86.69 84.83 -85.04
N ASN A 333 -85.46 84.38 -84.80
CA ASN A 333 -84.24 85.17 -85.02
C ASN A 333 -83.78 85.21 -86.49
N VAL A 334 -84.26 84.32 -87.37
CA VAL A 334 -83.84 84.29 -88.79
C VAL A 334 -84.78 85.11 -89.71
N LEU A 335 -85.97 85.51 -89.24
CA LEU A 335 -86.88 86.42 -89.98
C LEU A 335 -87.05 87.79 -89.31
N SER A 336 -86.05 88.20 -88.52
CA SER A 336 -85.87 89.56 -88.03
C SER A 336 -84.55 90.12 -88.57
N LEU A 337 -84.45 90.36 -89.88
CA LEU A 337 -83.45 91.29 -90.44
C LEU A 337 -83.90 91.79 -91.82
N GLY A 338 -84.41 93.03 -91.83
CA GLY A 338 -84.69 93.86 -93.00
C GLY A 338 -86.17 93.86 -93.40
N ASN A 339 -86.82 94.98 -93.68
CA ASN A 339 -86.43 96.38 -93.75
C ASN A 339 -87.75 97.16 -93.90
N ASP A 340 -87.72 98.42 -93.45
CA ASP A 340 -88.47 99.59 -93.96
C ASP A 340 -90.01 99.58 -94.01
#